data_AF-A0A381PQ19-F1
#
_entry.id   AF-A0A381PQ19-F1
#
_cell.length_a   1.000
_cell.length_b   1.000
_cell.length_c   1.000
_cell.angle_alpha   90.00
_cell.angle_beta   90.00
_cell.angle_gamma   90.00
#
_symmetry.space_group_name_H-M   'P 1'
#
loop_
_entity.id
_entity.type
_entity.pdbx_description
1 polymer ?
#
loop_
_entity_poly.entity_id
_entity_poly.type
_entity_poly.pdbx_seq_one_letter_code
_entity_poly.pdbx_strand_id
1 'polypeptide(L)'
;MSTLYDIGGLSIKLEKKIPAGRGLGGGSSNAAAMLKGIQELYDLNASNENLESIGLELGADVPFFIKGGTQIGDGIGELLTTVQAPVPGTYLLVMPDIHIDTAWAYGKIKKILDKPREAINFAGFVQGDIIHFEHFENDFEAIVVPAYPEIGYIKNTLRAFGARYAGLSGSGSTVFGIFDEDAAAKMAESHFSSKYHTAVSRPTQ
;
A
#
# COMPACT_ATOMS: atom_id res chain seq x y z
N MET A 1 -9.19 -22.78 -17.11
CA MET A 1 -7.83 -22.57 -16.57
C MET A 1 -6.97 -23.84 -16.46
N SER A 2 -7.52 -25.07 -16.42
CA SER A 2 -6.71 -26.31 -16.45
C SER A 2 -6.13 -26.68 -17.83
N THR A 3 -6.22 -25.78 -18.81
CA THR A 3 -5.91 -26.07 -20.22
C THR A 3 -4.72 -25.28 -20.77
N LEU A 4 -4.12 -24.40 -19.95
CA LEU A 4 -3.00 -23.54 -20.37
C LEU A 4 -1.63 -24.07 -19.93
N TYR A 5 -1.54 -24.69 -18.74
CA TYR A 5 -0.29 -25.17 -18.17
C TYR A 5 -0.51 -26.50 -17.45
N ASP A 6 0.43 -27.44 -17.62
CA ASP A 6 0.43 -28.74 -16.91
C ASP A 6 1.08 -28.56 -15.54
N ILE A 7 0.26 -28.25 -14.53
CA ILE A 7 0.71 -28.04 -13.15
C ILE A 7 0.25 -29.18 -12.25
N GLY A 8 1.15 -29.63 -11.37
CA GLY A 8 0.85 -30.61 -10.33
C GLY A 8 0.18 -29.99 -9.10
N GLY A 9 -0.03 -30.83 -8.08
CA GLY A 9 -0.51 -30.38 -6.76
C GLY A 9 0.53 -29.53 -6.02
N LEU A 10 0.05 -28.64 -5.15
CA LEU A 10 0.90 -27.74 -4.37
C LEU A 10 0.57 -27.80 -2.88
N SER A 11 1.60 -27.73 -2.04
CA SER A 11 1.46 -27.48 -0.61
C SER A 11 1.98 -26.08 -0.30
N ILE A 12 1.16 -25.27 0.36
CA ILE A 12 1.44 -23.85 0.58
C ILE A 12 1.46 -23.59 2.09
N LYS A 13 2.52 -22.94 2.56
CA LYS A 13 2.62 -22.45 3.93
C LYS A 13 2.88 -20.94 3.89
N LEU A 14 2.00 -20.18 4.53
CA LEU A 14 2.10 -18.72 4.60
C LEU A 14 2.51 -18.28 6.02
N GLU A 15 3.65 -17.61 6.14
CA GLU A 15 4.01 -16.85 7.34
C GLU A 15 3.48 -15.42 7.21
N LYS A 16 2.44 -15.08 7.96
CA LYS A 16 1.74 -13.79 7.82
C LYS A 16 2.34 -12.72 8.74
N LYS A 17 3.17 -11.85 8.18
CA LYS A 17 3.72 -10.66 8.87
C LYS A 17 2.89 -9.40 8.68
N ILE A 18 2.28 -9.23 7.51
CA ILE A 18 1.36 -8.13 7.22
C ILE A 18 -0.03 -8.53 7.73
N PRO A 19 -0.59 -7.87 8.76
CA PRO A 19 -1.91 -8.23 9.27
C PRO A 19 -3.00 -7.99 8.21
N ALA A 20 -4.04 -8.82 8.24
CA ALA A 20 -5.16 -8.70 7.31
C ALA A 20 -5.97 -7.42 7.56
N GLY A 21 -6.50 -6.81 6.49
CA GLY A 21 -7.45 -5.69 6.59
C GLY A 21 -6.87 -4.37 7.12
N ARG A 22 -5.57 -4.11 6.92
CA ARG A 22 -4.88 -2.90 7.41
C ARG A 22 -4.52 -1.88 6.31
N GLY A 23 -5.04 -2.04 5.09
CA GLY A 23 -4.77 -1.11 3.99
C GLY A 23 -3.43 -1.31 3.28
N LEU A 24 -2.71 -2.40 3.56
CA LEU A 24 -1.36 -2.68 3.00
C LEU A 24 -1.37 -3.64 1.78
N GLY A 25 -2.54 -3.96 1.22
CA GLY A 25 -2.65 -4.87 0.08
C GLY A 25 -2.15 -6.31 0.33
N GLY A 26 -2.06 -6.73 1.61
CA GLY A 26 -1.39 -7.97 1.98
C GLY A 26 -2.00 -9.25 1.39
N GLY A 27 -3.31 -9.26 1.10
CA GLY A 27 -3.97 -10.39 0.43
C GLY A 27 -3.60 -10.47 -1.05
N SER A 28 -3.69 -9.34 -1.75
CA SER A 28 -3.31 -9.22 -3.15
C SER A 28 -1.83 -9.52 -3.38
N SER A 29 -0.96 -9.09 -2.45
CA SER A 29 0.46 -9.46 -2.42
C SER A 29 0.68 -10.97 -2.29
N ASN A 30 -0.13 -11.67 -1.46
CA ASN A 30 -0.05 -13.12 -1.36
C ASN A 30 -0.46 -13.82 -2.66
N ALA A 31 -1.53 -13.34 -3.33
CA ALA A 31 -1.96 -13.87 -4.62
C ALA A 31 -0.87 -13.68 -5.70
N ALA A 32 -0.30 -12.47 -5.80
CA ALA A 32 0.79 -12.19 -6.74
C ALA A 32 2.04 -13.05 -6.47
N ALA A 33 2.44 -13.19 -5.20
CA ALA A 33 3.56 -14.03 -4.81
C ALA A 33 3.32 -15.52 -5.15
N MET A 34 2.08 -16.00 -4.98
CA MET A 34 1.70 -17.35 -5.40
C MET A 34 1.79 -17.53 -6.92
N LEU A 35 1.27 -16.58 -7.70
CA LEU A 35 1.33 -16.66 -9.17
C LEU A 35 2.77 -16.69 -9.69
N LYS A 36 3.63 -15.78 -9.18
CA LYS A 36 5.07 -15.76 -9.50
C LYS A 36 5.78 -17.03 -9.04
N GLY A 37 5.49 -17.49 -7.82
CA GLY A 37 6.10 -18.71 -7.28
C GLY A 37 5.70 -19.97 -8.05
N ILE A 38 4.46 -20.06 -8.54
CA ILE A 38 4.00 -21.17 -9.40
C ILE A 38 4.69 -21.12 -10.76
N GLN A 39 4.78 -19.93 -11.37
CA GLN A 39 5.51 -19.74 -12.62
C GLN A 39 6.96 -20.23 -12.48
N GLU A 40 7.65 -19.80 -11.43
CA GLU A 40 9.04 -20.18 -11.17
C GLU A 40 9.19 -21.68 -10.85
N LEU A 41 8.34 -22.22 -9.97
CA LEU A 41 8.43 -23.62 -9.52
C LEU A 41 8.20 -24.63 -10.64
N TYR A 42 7.33 -24.32 -11.59
CA TYR A 42 7.02 -25.19 -12.73
C TYR A 42 7.73 -24.77 -14.03
N ASP A 43 8.66 -23.80 -13.97
CA ASP A 43 9.36 -23.25 -15.14
C ASP A 43 8.39 -22.88 -16.28
N LEU A 44 7.30 -22.22 -15.93
CA LEU A 44 6.27 -21.84 -16.89
C LEU A 44 6.73 -20.62 -17.67
N ASN A 45 6.68 -20.72 -19.00
CA ASN A 45 6.88 -19.58 -19.89
C ASN A 45 5.63 -18.67 -19.94
N ALA A 46 5.14 -18.25 -18.77
CA ALA A 46 4.08 -17.26 -18.62
C ALA A 46 4.71 -15.87 -18.53
N SER A 47 4.24 -14.93 -19.34
CA SER A 47 4.69 -13.54 -19.25
C SER A 47 4.06 -12.83 -18.05
N ASN A 48 4.61 -11.68 -17.65
CA ASN A 48 3.98 -10.86 -16.61
C ASN A 48 2.55 -10.46 -16.99
N GLU A 49 2.28 -10.18 -18.26
CA GLU A 49 0.94 -9.87 -18.75
C GLU A 49 -0.03 -11.05 -18.56
N ASN A 50 0.44 -12.29 -18.73
CA ASN A 50 -0.37 -13.47 -18.42
C ASN A 50 -0.70 -13.54 -16.93
N LEU A 51 0.31 -13.32 -16.07
CA LEU A 51 0.12 -13.33 -14.62
C LEU A 51 -0.82 -12.20 -14.19
N GLU A 52 -0.67 -11.00 -14.73
CA GLU A 52 -1.51 -9.84 -14.44
C GLU A 52 -2.96 -10.09 -14.82
N SER A 53 -3.21 -10.67 -16.01
CA SER A 53 -4.56 -11.05 -16.42
C SER A 53 -5.20 -12.06 -15.48
N ILE A 54 -4.46 -13.06 -15.01
CA ILE A 54 -4.97 -14.03 -14.02
C ILE A 54 -5.17 -13.34 -12.66
N GLY A 55 -4.22 -12.48 -12.27
CA GLY A 55 -4.25 -11.74 -11.03
C GLY A 55 -5.45 -10.83 -10.92
N LEU A 56 -5.86 -10.18 -12.00
CA LEU A 56 -7.03 -9.30 -12.05
C LEU A 56 -8.33 -10.04 -11.69
N GLU A 57 -8.44 -11.33 -12.03
CA GLU A 57 -9.59 -12.16 -11.62
C GLU A 57 -9.61 -12.44 -10.10
N LEU A 58 -8.45 -12.38 -9.44
CA LEU A 58 -8.30 -12.59 -8.00
C LEU A 58 -8.48 -11.30 -7.19
N GLY A 59 -8.11 -10.16 -7.76
CA GLY A 59 -8.30 -8.84 -7.15
C GLY A 59 -7.63 -7.69 -7.92
N ALA A 60 -8.23 -6.50 -7.87
CA ALA A 60 -7.78 -5.32 -8.60
C ALA A 60 -6.33 -4.89 -8.28
N ASP A 61 -5.86 -5.12 -7.05
CA ASP A 61 -4.49 -4.75 -6.66
C ASP A 61 -3.44 -5.83 -6.99
N VAL A 62 -3.85 -7.03 -7.44
CA VAL A 62 -2.90 -8.13 -7.69
C VAL A 62 -1.92 -7.79 -8.83
N PRO A 63 -2.35 -7.20 -9.97
CA PRO A 63 -1.44 -6.76 -11.02
C PRO A 63 -0.34 -5.82 -10.52
N PHE A 64 -0.66 -4.91 -9.59
CA PHE A 64 0.33 -4.02 -8.99
C PHE A 64 1.47 -4.79 -8.33
N PHE A 65 1.16 -5.84 -7.55
CA PHE A 65 2.18 -6.66 -6.88
C PHE A 65 2.94 -7.60 -7.84
N ILE A 66 2.34 -7.96 -8.98
CA ILE A 66 3.05 -8.71 -10.03
C ILE A 66 4.09 -7.81 -10.69
N LYS A 67 3.74 -6.56 -11.00
CA LYS A 67 4.65 -5.63 -11.64
C LYS A 67 5.72 -5.08 -10.68
N GLY A 68 5.35 -4.81 -9.44
CA GLY A 68 6.27 -4.31 -8.40
C GLY A 68 6.68 -2.85 -8.58
N GLY A 69 7.64 -2.40 -7.78
CA GLY A 69 8.14 -1.03 -7.81
C GLY A 69 7.11 0.04 -7.45
N THR A 70 7.38 1.27 -7.92
CA THR A 70 6.47 2.41 -7.75
C THR A 70 5.68 2.62 -9.03
N GLN A 71 4.35 2.75 -8.88
CA GLN A 71 3.43 2.82 -10.01
C GLN A 71 2.34 3.83 -9.71
N ILE A 72 1.89 4.54 -10.75
CA ILE A 72 0.66 5.33 -10.72
C ILE A 72 -0.47 4.39 -11.14
N GLY A 73 -1.50 4.29 -10.31
CA GLY A 73 -2.72 3.55 -10.58
C GLY A 73 -3.88 4.48 -10.91
N ASP A 74 -4.45 4.32 -12.09
CA ASP A 74 -5.66 5.01 -12.56
C ASP A 74 -6.84 4.04 -12.69
N GLY A 75 -8.02 4.57 -13.00
CA GLY A 75 -9.25 3.79 -13.14
C GLY A 75 -9.75 3.25 -11.79
N ILE A 76 -10.01 1.96 -11.72
CA ILE A 76 -10.26 1.19 -10.50
C ILE A 76 -8.98 0.52 -9.95
N GLY A 77 -7.80 0.89 -10.47
CA GLY A 77 -6.50 0.31 -10.11
C GLY A 77 -5.92 -0.64 -11.18
N GLU A 78 -6.60 -0.78 -12.32
CA GLU A 78 -6.22 -1.65 -13.44
C GLU A 78 -5.23 -0.99 -14.41
N LEU A 79 -5.19 0.35 -14.45
CA LEU A 79 -4.30 1.10 -15.33
C LEU A 79 -3.02 1.49 -14.58
N LEU A 80 -1.96 0.72 -14.75
CA LEU A 80 -0.71 0.86 -13.99
C LEU A 80 0.45 1.38 -14.85
N THR A 81 0.93 2.58 -14.52
CA THR A 81 2.09 3.21 -15.15
C THR A 81 3.27 3.22 -14.20
N THR A 82 4.38 2.54 -14.55
CA THR A 82 5.60 2.53 -13.73
C THR A 82 6.23 3.92 -13.67
N VAL A 83 6.67 4.29 -12.48
CA VAL A 83 7.44 5.51 -12.23
C VAL A 83 8.77 5.16 -11.54
N GLN A 84 9.87 5.67 -12.09
CA GLN A 84 11.23 5.40 -11.58
C GLN A 84 11.62 6.38 -10.47
N ALA A 85 10.84 6.45 -9.40
CA ALA A 85 11.20 7.27 -8.25
C ALA A 85 10.44 6.81 -7.00
N PRO A 86 10.92 5.75 -6.32
CA PRO A 86 10.49 5.50 -4.96
C PRO A 86 10.90 6.69 -4.10
N VAL A 87 9.96 7.17 -3.29
CA VAL A 87 10.20 8.22 -2.32
C VAL A 87 11.23 7.72 -1.29
N PRO A 88 12.50 8.19 -1.30
CA PRO A 88 13.54 7.59 -0.47
C PRO A 88 13.31 7.92 1.00
N GLY A 89 13.64 7.00 1.89
CA GLY A 89 13.54 7.20 3.33
C GLY A 89 13.25 5.92 4.08
N THR A 90 13.23 6.04 5.40
CA THR A 90 12.85 4.98 6.31
C THR A 90 11.38 5.11 6.66
N TYR A 91 10.61 4.08 6.33
CA TYR A 91 9.16 4.04 6.53
C TYR A 91 8.87 3.34 7.85
N LEU A 92 8.18 4.00 8.75
CA LEU A 92 7.59 3.37 9.92
C LEU A 92 6.10 3.15 9.66
N LEU A 93 5.67 1.89 9.65
CA LEU A 93 4.27 1.49 9.60
C LEU A 93 3.77 1.28 11.04
N VAL A 94 2.68 1.94 11.39
CA VAL A 94 1.98 1.76 12.66
C VAL A 94 0.60 1.19 12.35
N MET A 95 0.35 -0.02 12.85
CA MET A 95 -0.82 -0.84 12.54
C MET A 95 -1.67 -1.02 13.80
N PRO A 96 -2.58 -0.07 14.10
CA PRO A 96 -3.47 -0.19 15.25
C PRO A 96 -4.47 -1.33 15.04
N ASP A 97 -5.01 -1.87 16.14
CA ASP A 97 -6.05 -2.91 16.07
C ASP A 97 -7.44 -2.31 15.80
N ILE A 98 -7.54 -1.56 14.70
CA ILE A 98 -8.76 -0.94 14.22
C ILE A 98 -9.10 -1.58 12.88
N HIS A 99 -10.32 -2.07 12.75
CA HIS A 99 -10.85 -2.52 11.46
C HIS A 99 -11.70 -1.41 10.85
N ILE A 100 -11.34 -0.97 9.65
CA ILE A 100 -12.12 -0.01 8.88
C ILE A 100 -12.74 -0.76 7.71
N ASP A 101 -14.08 -0.76 7.66
CA ASP A 101 -14.81 -1.34 6.53
C ASP A 101 -14.56 -0.49 5.28
N THR A 102 -13.88 -1.09 4.29
CA THR A 102 -13.59 -0.47 3.00
C THR A 102 -14.86 -0.03 2.28
N ALA A 103 -15.93 -0.83 2.30
CA ALA A 103 -17.20 -0.48 1.65
C ALA A 103 -17.85 0.74 2.31
N TRP A 104 -17.79 0.83 3.65
CA TRP A 104 -18.21 2.03 4.38
C TRP A 104 -17.36 3.26 3.98
N ALA A 105 -16.04 3.11 3.90
CA ALA A 105 -15.13 4.20 3.55
C ALA A 105 -15.43 4.74 2.13
N TYR A 106 -15.57 3.85 1.14
CA TYR A 106 -15.98 4.24 -0.22
C TYR A 106 -17.39 4.85 -0.27
N GLY A 107 -18.33 4.33 0.51
CA GLY A 107 -19.69 4.88 0.60
C GLY A 107 -19.73 6.30 1.17
N LYS A 108 -18.80 6.65 2.06
CA LYS A 108 -18.65 7.99 2.63
C LYS A 108 -17.89 8.93 1.70
N ILE A 109 -16.79 8.47 1.08
CA ILE A 109 -15.97 9.31 0.20
C ILE A 109 -16.74 9.77 -1.03
N LYS A 110 -17.58 8.90 -1.61
CA LYS A 110 -18.42 9.23 -2.77
C LYS A 110 -19.33 10.44 -2.50
N LYS A 111 -19.78 10.63 -1.26
CA LYS A 111 -20.62 11.77 -0.86
C LYS A 111 -19.85 13.10 -0.77
N ILE A 112 -18.52 13.04 -0.67
CA ILE A 112 -17.64 14.21 -0.53
C ILE A 112 -17.06 14.61 -1.89
N LEU A 113 -16.73 13.63 -2.74
CA LEU A 113 -16.11 13.81 -4.06
C LEU A 113 -17.04 14.38 -5.14
N ASP A 114 -18.33 14.62 -4.85
CA ASP A 114 -19.24 15.36 -5.74
C ASP A 114 -18.86 16.85 -5.91
N LYS A 115 -17.68 17.26 -5.43
CA LYS A 115 -17.07 18.57 -5.67
C LYS A 115 -15.89 18.44 -6.63
N PRO A 116 -15.82 19.25 -7.70
CA PRO A 116 -14.71 19.17 -8.66
C PRO A 116 -13.39 19.49 -7.96
N ARG A 117 -12.41 18.60 -8.09
CA ARG A 117 -11.01 18.82 -7.72
C ARG A 117 -10.18 18.91 -9.00
N GLU A 118 -9.19 19.80 -9.01
CA GLU A 118 -8.22 19.87 -10.10
C GLU A 118 -7.39 18.58 -10.12
N ALA A 119 -7.16 18.03 -11.32
CA ALA A 119 -6.34 16.84 -11.49
C ALA A 119 -4.89 17.18 -11.14
N ILE A 120 -4.38 16.60 -10.04
CA ILE A 120 -2.99 16.75 -9.64
C ILE A 120 -2.14 15.84 -10.53
N ASN A 121 -1.19 16.40 -11.28
CA ASN A 121 -0.27 15.62 -12.11
C ASN A 121 0.83 14.96 -11.25
N PHE A 122 0.50 13.85 -10.60
CA PHE A 122 1.42 13.08 -9.75
C PHE A 122 2.72 12.66 -10.46
N ALA A 123 2.68 12.38 -11.77
CA ALA A 123 3.85 11.98 -12.54
C ALA A 123 4.92 13.09 -12.61
N GLY A 124 4.51 14.35 -12.75
CA GLY A 124 5.42 15.50 -12.77
C GLY A 124 6.11 15.78 -11.43
N PHE A 125 5.47 15.45 -10.31
CA PHE A 125 6.01 15.68 -8.96
C PHE A 125 7.02 14.62 -8.51
N VAL A 126 7.00 13.45 -9.15
CA VAL A 126 7.85 12.31 -8.82
C VAL A 126 9.06 12.20 -9.76
N GLN A 127 9.09 12.95 -10.87
CA GLN A 127 10.22 12.99 -11.82
C GLN A 127 11.37 13.93 -11.43
N GLY A 128 11.23 14.76 -10.40
CA GLY A 128 12.31 15.62 -9.89
C GLY A 128 12.97 15.07 -8.62
N ASP A 129 14.19 15.53 -8.31
CA ASP A 129 14.92 15.17 -7.07
C ASP A 129 14.19 15.65 -5.79
N ILE A 130 13.22 16.56 -5.92
CA ILE A 130 12.48 17.17 -4.81
C ILE A 130 11.04 16.63 -4.81
N ILE A 131 10.66 16.04 -3.68
CA ILE A 131 9.32 15.47 -3.48
C ILE A 131 8.47 16.47 -2.71
N HIS A 132 7.42 16.95 -3.37
CA HIS A 132 6.46 17.92 -2.82
C HIS A 132 5.36 17.21 -2.02
N PHE A 133 5.65 16.88 -0.75
CA PHE A 133 4.72 16.19 0.16
C PHE A 133 3.42 16.94 0.43
N GLU A 134 3.38 18.26 0.20
CA GLU A 134 2.19 19.09 0.28
C GLU A 134 1.07 18.67 -0.67
N HIS A 135 1.40 17.93 -1.73
CA HIS A 135 0.44 17.39 -2.69
C HIS A 135 0.07 15.93 -2.43
N PHE A 136 0.70 15.28 -1.45
CA PHE A 136 0.36 13.92 -1.05
C PHE A 136 -0.82 13.96 -0.08
N GLU A 137 -1.97 13.52 -0.55
CA GLU A 137 -3.19 13.40 0.24
C GLU A 137 -3.77 12.00 0.06
N ASN A 138 -4.38 11.48 1.12
CA ASN A 138 -5.26 10.34 1.03
C ASN A 138 -6.68 10.80 1.35
N ASP A 139 -7.53 10.78 0.34
CA ASP A 139 -8.91 11.26 0.42
C ASP A 139 -9.70 10.63 1.58
N PHE A 140 -9.42 9.36 1.93
CA PHE A 140 -10.08 8.69 3.04
C PHE A 140 -9.81 9.35 4.39
N GLU A 141 -8.72 10.08 4.57
CA GLU A 141 -8.42 10.72 5.85
C GLU A 141 -9.50 11.70 6.28
N ALA A 142 -10.15 12.39 5.34
CA ALA A 142 -11.22 13.34 5.61
C ALA A 142 -12.44 12.69 6.31
N ILE A 143 -12.64 11.38 6.10
CA ILE A 143 -13.74 10.62 6.73
C ILE A 143 -13.25 9.71 7.87
N VAL A 144 -12.04 9.16 7.75
CA VAL A 144 -11.48 8.18 8.68
C VAL A 144 -11.02 8.87 9.94
N VAL A 145 -10.31 10.00 9.86
CA VAL A 145 -9.78 10.67 11.05
C VAL A 145 -10.88 11.14 12.00
N PRO A 146 -11.99 11.77 11.53
CA PRO A 146 -13.09 12.12 12.42
C PRO A 146 -13.82 10.90 13.03
N ALA A 147 -13.95 9.81 12.27
CA ALA A 147 -14.61 8.60 12.74
C ALA A 147 -13.73 7.76 13.69
N TYR A 148 -12.41 7.80 13.50
CA TYR A 148 -11.41 7.06 14.26
C TYR A 148 -10.29 8.01 14.70
N PRO A 149 -10.49 8.81 15.77
CA PRO A 149 -9.53 9.82 16.22
C PRO A 149 -8.14 9.27 16.55
N GLU A 150 -8.03 7.98 16.90
CA GLU A 150 -6.76 7.29 17.13
C GLU A 150 -5.84 7.30 15.89
N ILE A 151 -6.41 7.26 14.69
CA ILE A 151 -5.67 7.41 13.42
C ILE A 151 -5.03 8.80 13.34
N GLY A 152 -5.79 9.85 13.67
CA GLY A 152 -5.30 11.22 13.72
C GLY A 152 -4.21 11.40 14.78
N TYR A 153 -4.37 10.79 15.95
CA TYR A 153 -3.35 10.77 17.01
C TYR A 153 -2.04 10.14 16.51
N ILE A 154 -2.08 8.95 15.92
CA ILE A 154 -0.88 8.27 15.41
C ILE A 154 -0.18 9.14 14.35
N LYS A 155 -0.94 9.69 13.40
CA LYS A 155 -0.42 10.56 12.34
C LYS A 155 0.29 11.80 12.88
N ASN A 156 -0.33 12.50 13.84
CA ASN A 156 0.26 13.70 14.45
C ASN A 156 1.50 13.38 15.28
N THR A 157 1.47 12.26 16.01
CA THR A 157 2.61 11.80 16.80
C THR A 157 3.80 11.43 15.92
N LEU A 158 3.60 10.75 14.78
CA LEU A 158 4.67 10.48 13.81
C LEU A 158 5.34 11.78 13.34
N ARG A 159 4.56 12.82 13.03
CA ARG A 159 5.09 14.15 12.66
C ARG A 159 5.86 14.80 13.81
N ALA A 160 5.37 14.69 15.04
CA ALA A 160 6.05 15.21 16.23
C ALA A 160 7.41 14.53 16.48
N PHE A 161 7.57 13.27 16.07
CA PHE A 161 8.86 12.55 16.08
C PHE A 161 9.77 12.90 14.89
N GLY A 162 9.38 13.82 14.01
CA GLY A 162 10.21 14.27 12.89
C GLY A 162 9.98 13.54 11.58
N ALA A 163 8.83 12.86 11.40
CA ALA A 163 8.47 12.34 10.09
C ALA A 163 8.28 13.51 9.10
N ARG A 164 8.99 13.48 7.97
CA ARG A 164 8.84 14.49 6.90
C ARG A 164 7.45 14.43 6.26
N TYR A 165 6.84 13.25 6.29
CA TYR A 165 5.47 13.01 5.88
C TYR A 165 4.86 11.93 6.77
N ALA A 166 3.57 12.07 7.04
CA ALA A 166 2.77 11.00 7.65
C ALA A 166 1.40 10.97 7.00
N GLY A 167 0.88 9.77 6.75
CA GLY A 167 -0.40 9.56 6.09
C GLY A 167 -1.02 8.18 6.34
N LEU A 168 -2.29 8.06 5.99
CA LEU A 168 -3.04 6.80 5.98
C LEU A 168 -2.70 5.97 4.73
N SER A 169 -2.58 4.65 4.88
CA SER A 169 -2.42 3.71 3.75
C SER A 169 -3.77 3.09 3.36
N GLY A 170 -4.17 3.26 2.10
CA GLY A 170 -5.49 2.83 1.60
C GLY A 170 -6.65 3.46 2.39
N SER A 171 -7.72 2.70 2.61
CA SER A 171 -8.79 3.09 3.56
C SER A 171 -8.39 2.96 5.03
N GLY A 172 -7.16 2.53 5.31
CA GLY A 172 -6.63 2.28 6.65
C GLY A 172 -6.72 0.82 7.09
N SER A 173 -6.40 0.53 8.35
CA SER A 173 -6.04 1.47 9.43
C SER A 173 -4.55 1.78 9.58
N THR A 174 -3.67 1.26 8.72
CA THR A 174 -2.24 1.56 8.83
C THR A 174 -1.97 3.03 8.59
N VAL A 175 -1.26 3.65 9.54
CA VAL A 175 -0.67 4.97 9.37
C VAL A 175 0.82 4.79 9.19
N PHE A 176 1.42 5.50 8.24
CA PHE A 176 2.85 5.45 8.01
C PHE A 176 3.49 6.83 8.15
N GLY A 177 4.74 6.84 8.60
CA GLY A 177 5.61 8.01 8.60
C GLY A 177 6.85 7.74 7.74
N ILE A 178 7.30 8.75 7.01
CA ILE A 178 8.54 8.73 6.24
C ILE A 178 9.57 9.59 6.98
N PHE A 179 10.73 9.01 7.25
CA PHE A 179 11.82 9.66 7.97
C PHE A 179 13.08 9.67 7.11
N ASP A 180 13.84 10.76 7.15
CA ASP A 180 15.17 10.81 6.52
C ASP A 180 16.21 10.07 7.37
N GLU A 181 16.03 10.04 8.69
CA GLU A 181 16.93 9.38 9.64
C GLU A 181 16.32 8.14 10.28
N ASP A 182 17.05 7.02 10.22
CA ASP A 182 16.72 5.77 10.91
C ASP A 182 16.49 5.93 12.41
N ALA A 183 17.27 6.80 13.06
CA ALA A 183 17.19 7.02 14.49
C ALA A 183 15.83 7.61 14.89
N ALA A 184 15.33 8.59 14.12
CA ALA A 184 14.01 9.18 14.35
C ALA A 184 12.89 8.15 14.18
N ALA A 185 12.94 7.33 13.11
CA ALA A 185 11.98 6.25 12.90
C ALA A 185 11.98 5.24 14.06
N LYS A 186 13.16 4.85 14.57
CA LYS A 186 13.29 3.90 15.69
C LYS A 186 12.80 4.48 17.02
N MET A 187 13.01 5.77 17.27
CA MET A 187 12.46 6.45 18.45
C MET A 187 10.92 6.46 18.41
N ALA A 188 10.35 6.80 17.25
CA ALA A 188 8.91 6.74 17.03
C ALA A 188 8.38 5.30 17.18
N GLU A 189 9.07 4.31 16.62
CA GLU A 189 8.69 2.90 16.76
C GLU A 189 8.67 2.46 18.23
N SER A 190 9.67 2.85 19.01
CA SER A 190 9.74 2.53 20.45
C SER A 190 8.55 3.11 21.22
N HIS A 191 8.04 4.28 20.81
CA HIS A 191 6.84 4.86 21.39
C HIS A 191 5.58 4.04 21.08
N PHE A 192 5.44 3.54 19.84
CA PHE A 192 4.22 2.85 19.39
C PHE A 192 4.19 1.33 19.66
N SER A 193 5.35 0.68 19.63
CA SER A 193 5.48 -0.79 19.68
C SER A 193 4.94 -1.43 20.96
N SER A 194 4.78 -0.65 22.03
CA SER A 194 4.13 -1.10 23.27
C SER A 194 2.61 -1.30 23.13
N LYS A 195 1.97 -0.63 22.17
CA LYS A 195 0.51 -0.60 22.01
C LYS A 195 0.04 -1.12 20.64
N TYR A 196 0.83 -0.95 19.59
CA TYR A 196 0.45 -1.30 18.22
C TYR A 196 1.48 -2.23 17.59
N HIS A 197 1.05 -2.96 16.56
CA HIS A 197 2.01 -3.64 15.70
C HIS A 197 2.75 -2.60 14.86
N THR A 198 4.07 -2.70 14.79
CA THR A 198 4.92 -1.77 14.03
C THR A 198 5.83 -2.53 13.08
N ALA A 199 6.22 -1.88 11.98
CA ALA A 199 7.25 -2.38 11.09
C ALA A 199 8.03 -1.23 10.49
N VAL A 200 9.36 -1.32 10.51
CA VAL A 200 10.25 -0.44 9.77
C VAL A 200 10.59 -1.07 8.43
N SER A 201 10.45 -0.31 7.35
CA SER A 201 10.70 -0.78 5.98
C SER A 201 11.42 0.30 5.15
N ARG A 202 11.98 -0.14 4.02
CA ARG A 202 12.50 0.74 2.97
C ARG A 202 11.84 0.36 1.66
N PRO A 203 11.48 1.33 0.81
CA PRO A 203 10.92 1.04 -0.49
C PRO A 203 11.95 0.31 -1.35
N THR A 204 11.50 -0.73 -2.04
CA THR A 204 12.28 -1.47 -3.04
C THR A 204 11.80 -1.08 -4.43
N GLN A 205 12.70 -1.16 -5.42
CA GLN A 205 12.30 -1.10 -6.83
C GLN A 205 11.64 -2.40 -7.26
#